data_AF-A0A671KBG3-F1
#
_entry.id   AF-A0A671KBG3-F1
#
_cell.length_a   1.000
_cell.length_b   1.000
_cell.length_c   1.000
_cell.angle_alpha   90.00
_cell.angle_beta   90.00
_cell.angle_gamma   90.00
#
_symmetry.space_group_name_H-M   'P 1'
#
loop_
_entity.id
_entity.type
_entity.pdbx_description
1 polymer ?
#
loop_
_entity_poly.entity_id
_entity_poly.type
_entity_poly.pdbx_seq_one_letter_code
_entity_poly.pdbx_strand_id
1 'polypeptide(L)'
;MTRVALNILTVIILLLSGCCDANRKLLVFLIDGFRYDYMDDLQNLAGFREIVDNGVKVDYLTPDFPSLSYPNYYSLMTGRYCEVHQMTGNYMWDKDTMKEFLIGTNPDSRLPMWWDGSEPLWVTMQKLGKRVYMYYWPGCEVTILGVRPTFCEEYVYNPSEKNLIDSMESALNMLKSDKADMAGIYYEKIDVEGHHFGPHSPEIQHAIRSLDQAFQTLNQKIKKDNLFK
;
A
#
# COMPACT_ATOMS: atom_id res chain seq x y z
N MET A 1 14.23 12.26 -55.75
CA MET A 1 13.74 13.16 -54.68
C MET A 1 12.78 12.48 -53.68
N THR A 2 12.47 11.20 -53.82
CA THR A 2 11.44 10.52 -53.00
C THR A 2 11.95 9.74 -51.77
N ARG A 3 13.25 9.44 -51.67
CA ARG A 3 13.82 8.72 -50.51
C ARG A 3 14.13 9.60 -49.29
N VAL A 4 14.35 10.90 -49.49
CA VAL A 4 14.68 11.84 -48.40
C VAL A 4 13.44 12.18 -47.57
N ALA A 5 12.27 12.28 -48.21
CA ALA A 5 11.00 12.57 -47.53
C ALA A 5 10.54 11.45 -46.58
N LEU A 6 10.82 10.19 -46.93
CA LEU A 6 10.42 9.04 -46.11
C LEU A 6 11.20 8.97 -44.79
N ASN A 7 12.51 9.25 -44.82
CA ASN A 7 13.37 9.27 -43.62
C ASN A 7 13.06 10.45 -42.69
N ILE A 8 12.67 11.61 -43.24
CA ILE A 8 12.26 12.78 -42.43
C ILE A 8 10.93 12.48 -41.70
N LEU A 9 9.99 11.80 -42.36
CA LEU A 9 8.70 11.44 -41.76
C LEU A 9 8.87 10.44 -40.60
N THR A 10 9.80 9.48 -40.69
CA THR A 10 10.08 8.52 -39.61
C THR A 10 10.73 9.17 -38.40
N VAL A 11 11.65 10.14 -38.60
CA VAL A 11 12.28 10.90 -37.50
C VAL A 11 11.27 11.80 -36.79
N ILE A 12 10.31 12.39 -37.50
CA ILE A 12 9.25 13.21 -36.91
C ILE A 12 8.27 12.37 -36.06
N ILE A 13 7.95 11.14 -36.47
CA ILE A 13 7.08 10.22 -35.69
C ILE A 13 7.78 9.76 -34.39
N LEU A 14 9.11 9.57 -34.41
CA LEU A 14 9.90 9.28 -33.22
C LEU A 14 10.01 10.48 -32.26
N LEU A 15 10.00 11.71 -32.77
CA LEU A 15 9.97 12.94 -31.96
C LEU A 15 8.57 13.29 -31.42
N LEU A 16 7.51 12.83 -32.09
CA LEU A 16 6.11 12.95 -31.64
C LEU A 16 5.66 11.82 -30.71
N SER A 17 6.52 10.81 -30.50
CA SER A 17 6.46 9.98 -29.30
C SER A 17 6.98 10.82 -28.13
N GLY A 18 6.31 11.95 -27.87
CA GLY A 18 6.45 12.65 -26.61
C GLY A 18 6.29 11.59 -25.55
N CYS A 19 7.32 11.45 -24.71
CA CYS A 19 7.26 10.64 -23.52
C CYS A 19 5.93 10.99 -22.88
N CYS A 20 4.94 10.11 -23.00
CA CYS A 20 3.71 10.27 -22.26
C CYS A 20 4.17 9.94 -20.85
N ASP A 21 4.76 10.94 -20.19
CA ASP A 21 4.89 11.03 -18.75
C ASP A 21 3.44 11.11 -18.25
N ALA A 22 2.71 10.02 -18.42
CA ALA A 22 1.56 9.73 -17.62
C ALA A 22 2.16 9.63 -16.22
N ASN A 23 2.10 10.74 -15.48
CA ASN A 23 2.43 10.79 -14.07
C ASN A 23 1.38 9.93 -13.34
N ARG A 24 1.51 8.61 -13.51
CA ARG A 24 0.57 7.61 -13.00
C ARG A 24 0.73 7.62 -11.50
N LYS A 25 -0.30 8.10 -10.84
CA LYS A 25 -0.41 8.13 -9.39
C LYS A 25 -0.65 6.72 -8.89
N LEU A 26 0.01 6.36 -7.80
CA LEU A 26 -0.14 5.05 -7.17
C LEU A 26 -0.85 5.21 -5.83
N LEU A 27 -2.01 4.57 -5.68
CA LEU A 27 -2.69 4.43 -4.39
C LEU A 27 -2.60 2.96 -3.97
N VAL A 28 -1.99 2.70 -2.81
CA VAL A 28 -1.80 1.35 -2.27
C VAL A 28 -2.62 1.22 -1.00
N PHE A 29 -3.42 0.16 -0.93
CA PHE A 29 -4.09 -0.26 0.29
C PHE A 29 -3.44 -1.54 0.82
N LEU A 30 -3.12 -1.53 2.10
CA LEU A 30 -2.72 -2.71 2.86
C LEU A 30 -3.78 -2.99 3.91
N ILE A 31 -4.58 -4.03 3.68
CA ILE A 31 -5.66 -4.44 4.58
C ILE A 31 -5.18 -5.67 5.35
N ASP A 32 -4.90 -5.50 6.65
CA ASP A 32 -4.41 -6.60 7.51
C ASP A 32 -5.45 -7.71 7.62
N GLY A 33 -5.00 -8.96 7.65
CA GLY A 33 -5.85 -10.13 7.88
C GLY A 33 -6.90 -10.39 6.80
N PHE A 34 -6.86 -9.69 5.66
CA PHE A 34 -7.83 -9.89 4.58
C PHE A 34 -7.53 -11.19 3.82
N ARG A 35 -8.18 -12.28 4.26
CA ARG A 35 -7.99 -13.62 3.70
C ARG A 35 -8.62 -13.75 2.32
N TYR A 36 -8.07 -14.66 1.51
CA TYR A 36 -8.46 -14.85 0.10
C TYR A 36 -9.96 -15.09 -0.13
N ASP A 37 -10.64 -15.79 0.79
CA ASP A 37 -12.04 -16.21 0.70
C ASP A 37 -13.04 -15.14 1.17
N TYR A 38 -12.56 -14.02 1.73
CA TYR A 38 -13.44 -12.92 2.15
C TYR A 38 -14.09 -12.17 0.98
N MET A 39 -13.64 -12.41 -0.25
CA MET A 39 -14.26 -11.92 -1.49
C MET A 39 -15.03 -12.99 -2.27
N ASP A 40 -15.28 -14.17 -1.71
CA ASP A 40 -16.00 -15.24 -2.43
C ASP A 40 -17.44 -14.83 -2.78
N ASP A 41 -18.09 -14.03 -1.92
CA ASP A 41 -19.41 -13.44 -2.16
C ASP A 41 -19.31 -12.02 -2.77
N LEU A 42 -18.49 -11.88 -3.82
CA LEU A 42 -18.22 -10.59 -4.47
C LEU A 42 -19.49 -9.86 -4.95
N GLN A 43 -20.56 -10.60 -5.28
CA GLN A 43 -21.81 -10.00 -5.75
C GLN A 43 -22.49 -9.11 -4.70
N ASN A 44 -22.24 -9.38 -3.40
CA ASN A 44 -22.77 -8.60 -2.29
C ASN A 44 -21.79 -7.54 -1.77
N LEU A 45 -20.63 -7.38 -2.43
CA LEU A 45 -19.58 -6.40 -2.09
C LEU A 45 -19.41 -5.42 -3.25
N ALA A 46 -20.27 -4.40 -3.30
CA ALA A 46 -20.39 -3.52 -4.46
C ALA A 46 -19.13 -2.66 -4.71
N GLY A 47 -18.46 -2.22 -3.64
CA GLY A 47 -17.21 -1.46 -3.72
C GLY A 47 -16.05 -2.30 -4.27
N PHE A 48 -15.85 -3.49 -3.70
CA PHE A 48 -14.85 -4.44 -4.18
C PHE A 48 -15.15 -4.94 -5.59
N ARG A 49 -16.41 -5.28 -5.89
CA ARG A 49 -16.83 -5.73 -7.22
C ARG A 49 -16.46 -4.71 -8.29
N GLU A 50 -16.69 -3.43 -8.05
CA GLU A 50 -16.32 -2.40 -9.01
C GLU A 50 -14.80 -2.32 -9.23
N ILE A 51 -13.97 -2.50 -8.18
CA ILE A 51 -12.51 -2.57 -8.31
C ILE A 51 -12.10 -3.77 -9.16
N VAL A 52 -12.73 -4.94 -8.94
CA VAL A 52 -12.44 -6.18 -9.68
C VAL A 52 -12.89 -6.08 -11.13
N ASP A 53 -14.11 -5.60 -11.39
CA ASP A 53 -14.69 -5.48 -12.73
C ASP A 53 -13.89 -4.53 -13.64
N ASN A 54 -13.24 -3.52 -13.05
CA ASN A 54 -12.39 -2.56 -13.76
C ASN A 54 -10.89 -2.83 -13.61
N GLY A 55 -10.52 -3.98 -13.02
CA GLY A 55 -9.15 -4.27 -12.61
C GLY A 55 -8.75 -5.72 -12.84
N VAL A 56 -7.82 -6.20 -12.00
CA VAL A 56 -7.32 -7.56 -12.02
C VAL A 56 -7.37 -8.10 -10.59
N LYS A 57 -7.88 -9.33 -10.44
CA LYS A 57 -7.88 -10.10 -9.19
C LYS A 57 -7.14 -11.41 -9.41
N VAL A 58 -6.37 -11.82 -8.41
CA VAL A 58 -5.80 -13.18 -8.29
C VAL A 58 -6.66 -14.02 -7.35
N ASP A 59 -6.56 -15.35 -7.44
CA ASP A 59 -7.31 -16.25 -6.56
C ASP A 59 -6.85 -16.12 -5.10
N TYR A 60 -5.55 -16.03 -4.89
CA TYR A 60 -4.93 -15.77 -3.59
C TYR A 60 -3.49 -15.28 -3.78
N LEU A 61 -2.92 -14.71 -2.72
CA LEU A 61 -1.49 -14.43 -2.59
C LEU A 61 -0.92 -15.33 -1.51
N THR A 62 0.17 -16.05 -1.80
CA THR A 62 0.89 -16.83 -0.80
C THR A 62 1.81 -15.90 -0.01
N PRO A 63 1.62 -15.75 1.32
CA PRO A 63 2.54 -14.97 2.14
C PRO A 63 3.89 -15.68 2.24
N ASP A 64 4.94 -14.91 2.51
CA ASP A 64 6.19 -15.48 2.97
C ASP A 64 6.07 -16.00 4.41
N PHE A 65 6.91 -16.97 4.77
CA PHE A 65 6.90 -17.53 6.12
C PHE A 65 7.82 -16.74 7.07
N PRO A 66 7.35 -16.35 8.27
CA PRO A 66 6.04 -16.63 8.84
C PRO A 66 4.94 -15.70 8.31
N SER A 67 3.70 -16.20 8.24
CA SER A 67 2.52 -15.44 7.80
C SER A 67 2.05 -14.44 8.87
N LEU A 68 2.94 -13.52 9.26
CA LEU A 68 2.73 -12.44 10.20
C LEU A 68 2.77 -11.10 9.48
N SER A 69 2.13 -10.10 10.08
CA SER A 69 1.96 -8.73 9.58
C SER A 69 3.27 -8.10 9.09
N TYR A 70 4.15 -7.66 9.99
CA TYR A 70 5.33 -6.87 9.61
C TYR A 70 6.30 -7.61 8.66
N PRO A 71 6.58 -8.91 8.86
CA PRO A 71 7.35 -9.69 7.89
C PRO A 71 6.79 -9.58 6.47
N ASN A 72 5.50 -9.86 6.29
CA ASN A 72 4.87 -9.85 4.97
C ASN A 72 4.67 -8.44 4.40
N TYR A 73 4.43 -7.44 5.23
CA TYR A 73 4.36 -6.04 4.79
C TYR A 73 5.67 -5.61 4.16
N TYR A 74 6.77 -6.01 4.79
CA TYR A 74 8.09 -5.71 4.30
C TYR A 74 8.44 -6.53 3.07
N SER A 75 8.03 -7.81 3.01
CA SER A 75 8.16 -8.60 1.77
C SER A 75 7.41 -7.96 0.60
N LEU A 76 6.17 -7.51 0.81
CA LEU A 76 5.36 -6.82 -0.22
C LEU A 76 6.02 -5.52 -0.70
N MET A 77 6.60 -4.74 0.20
CA MET A 77 7.23 -3.47 -0.14
C MET A 77 8.64 -3.60 -0.72
N THR A 78 9.38 -4.66 -0.38
CA THR A 78 10.78 -4.83 -0.80
C THR A 78 10.95 -5.84 -1.95
N GLY A 79 9.97 -6.72 -2.15
CA GLY A 79 10.07 -7.84 -3.08
C GLY A 79 11.09 -8.89 -2.64
N ARG A 80 11.39 -8.98 -1.34
CA ARG A 80 12.40 -9.88 -0.76
C ARG A 80 11.77 -10.83 0.26
N TYR A 81 12.43 -11.96 0.48
CA TYR A 81 12.08 -12.89 1.55
C TYR A 81 12.43 -12.33 2.93
N CYS A 82 11.77 -12.85 3.96
CA CYS A 82 11.94 -12.47 5.36
C CYS A 82 13.37 -12.57 5.84
N GLU A 83 14.08 -13.62 5.43
CA GLU A 83 15.50 -13.83 5.76
C GLU A 83 16.43 -12.77 5.12
N VAL A 84 16.02 -12.19 3.99
CA VAL A 84 16.83 -11.20 3.26
C VAL A 84 16.59 -9.80 3.81
N HIS A 85 15.32 -9.44 4.01
CA HIS A 85 14.97 -8.12 4.55
C HIS A 85 14.98 -8.04 6.07
N GLN A 86 15.28 -9.16 6.76
CA GLN A 86 15.54 -9.29 8.20
C GLN A 86 14.37 -9.04 9.16
N MET A 87 13.25 -8.50 8.67
CA MET A 87 11.96 -8.49 9.39
C MET A 87 11.36 -9.91 9.47
N THR A 88 11.80 -10.74 10.42
CA THR A 88 11.41 -12.17 10.52
C THR A 88 10.28 -12.46 11.50
N GLY A 89 9.80 -11.46 12.25
CA GLY A 89 8.67 -11.61 13.16
C GLY A 89 8.07 -10.27 13.60
N ASN A 90 6.86 -10.32 14.16
CA ASN A 90 6.23 -9.16 14.82
C ASN A 90 6.89 -8.85 16.18
N TYR A 91 7.59 -9.84 16.74
CA TYR A 91 8.34 -9.73 17.99
C TYR A 91 9.72 -10.34 17.75
N MET A 92 10.78 -9.54 17.93
CA MET A 92 12.15 -9.98 17.68
C MET A 92 13.09 -9.50 18.78
N TRP A 93 14.21 -10.19 18.96
CA TRP A 93 15.26 -9.81 19.90
C TRP A 93 16.61 -9.89 19.19
N ASP A 94 17.39 -8.82 19.29
CA ASP A 94 18.76 -8.77 18.78
C ASP A 94 19.74 -8.88 19.96
N LYS A 95 20.52 -9.96 19.96
CA LYS A 95 21.44 -10.29 21.05
C LYS A 95 22.67 -9.38 21.14
N ASP A 96 23.05 -8.73 20.04
CA ASP A 96 24.31 -7.98 19.97
C ASP A 96 24.09 -6.53 20.45
N THR A 97 22.94 -5.96 20.09
CA THR A 97 22.50 -4.63 20.52
C THR A 97 21.64 -4.65 21.80
N MET A 98 21.18 -5.83 22.22
CA MET A 98 20.26 -6.01 23.35
C MET A 98 18.96 -5.22 23.17
N LYS A 99 18.44 -5.24 21.95
CA LYS A 99 17.23 -4.52 21.54
C LYS A 99 16.09 -5.48 21.24
N GLU A 100 14.89 -5.07 21.62
CA GLU A 100 13.67 -5.80 21.30
C GLU A 100 12.86 -5.03 20.24
N PHE A 101 12.36 -5.75 19.27
CA PHE A 101 11.36 -5.26 18.33
C PHE A 101 9.99 -5.71 18.83
N LEU A 102 9.14 -4.78 19.26
CA LEU A 102 7.74 -5.06 19.58
C LEU A 102 6.87 -4.28 18.60
N ILE A 103 6.15 -5.00 17.74
CA ILE A 103 5.28 -4.43 16.69
C ILE A 103 4.51 -3.21 17.18
N GLY A 104 4.79 -2.05 16.58
CA GLY A 104 4.07 -0.78 16.82
C GLY A 104 4.01 -0.29 18.28
N THR A 105 4.77 -0.87 19.21
CA THR A 105 4.53 -0.69 20.66
C THR A 105 5.70 -0.08 21.41
N ASN A 106 6.95 -0.38 21.04
CA ASN A 106 8.12 0.15 21.73
C ASN A 106 9.00 1.06 20.84
N PRO A 107 9.75 2.02 21.43
CA PRO A 107 10.64 2.89 20.65
C PRO A 107 11.72 2.16 19.87
N ASP A 108 12.21 1.01 20.38
CA ASP A 108 13.26 0.25 19.71
C ASP A 108 12.79 -0.37 18.39
N SER A 109 11.48 -0.62 18.21
CA SER A 109 10.91 -1.05 16.90
C SER A 109 11.13 -0.01 15.79
N ARG A 110 11.38 1.25 16.14
CA ARG A 110 11.62 2.35 15.19
C ARG A 110 13.10 2.53 14.84
N LEU A 111 13.99 1.67 15.34
CA LEU A 111 15.42 1.74 15.03
C LEU A 111 15.67 1.24 13.60
N PRO A 112 16.42 1.98 12.76
CA PRO A 112 16.71 1.58 11.37
C PRO A 112 17.34 0.19 11.23
N MET A 113 18.05 -0.30 12.24
CA MET A 113 18.66 -1.64 12.23
C MET A 113 17.69 -2.79 11.91
N TRP A 114 16.40 -2.63 12.21
CA TRP A 114 15.38 -3.64 11.92
C TRP A 114 14.85 -3.58 10.49
N TRP A 115 15.08 -2.47 9.80
CA TRP A 115 14.43 -2.13 8.54
C TRP A 115 15.44 -2.03 7.39
N ASP A 116 16.69 -1.66 7.67
CA ASP A 116 17.73 -1.39 6.67
C ASP A 116 18.18 -2.64 5.88
N GLY A 117 17.70 -3.83 6.23
CA GLY A 117 18.01 -5.08 5.53
C GLY A 117 17.57 -5.11 4.06
N SER A 118 16.60 -4.28 3.66
CA SER A 118 16.20 -4.13 2.25
C SER A 118 15.56 -2.78 1.96
N GLU A 119 15.60 -2.35 0.71
CA GLU A 119 14.99 -1.08 0.29
C GLU A 119 13.51 -1.29 -0.09
N PRO A 120 12.54 -0.66 0.61
CA PRO A 120 11.14 -0.73 0.23
C PRO A 120 10.82 0.23 -0.91
N LEU A 121 9.76 -0.08 -1.67
CA LEU A 121 9.30 0.68 -2.84
C LEU A 121 9.22 2.19 -2.57
N TRP A 122 8.70 2.59 -1.42
CA TRP A 122 8.55 4.00 -1.08
C TRP A 122 9.89 4.72 -0.86
N VAL A 123 10.92 4.01 -0.38
CA VAL A 123 12.28 4.56 -0.28
C VAL A 123 12.84 4.75 -1.69
N THR A 124 12.69 3.77 -2.58
CA THR A 124 13.09 3.88 -3.99
C THR A 124 12.42 5.08 -4.65
N MET A 125 11.12 5.27 -4.44
CA MET A 125 10.38 6.41 -4.98
C MET A 125 10.92 7.75 -4.47
N GLN A 126 11.14 7.91 -3.17
CA GLN A 126 11.72 9.13 -2.59
C GLN A 126 13.13 9.41 -3.13
N LYS A 127 13.98 8.38 -3.27
CA LYS A 127 15.33 8.50 -3.86
C LYS A 127 15.28 8.96 -5.33
N LEU A 128 14.22 8.60 -6.06
CA LEU A 128 13.98 9.05 -7.44
C LEU A 128 13.26 10.42 -7.52
N GLY A 129 13.15 11.15 -6.40
CA GLY A 129 12.53 12.47 -6.34
C GLY A 129 11.01 12.47 -6.43
N LYS A 130 10.36 11.30 -6.28
CA LYS A 130 8.90 11.19 -6.17
C LYS A 130 8.46 11.45 -4.74
N ARG A 131 7.26 12.03 -4.57
CA ARG A 131 6.69 12.35 -3.25
C ARG A 131 5.78 11.24 -2.76
N VAL A 132 6.10 10.67 -1.62
CA VAL A 132 5.32 9.56 -1.02
C VAL A 132 4.59 10.02 0.25
N TYR A 133 3.29 9.75 0.31
CA TYR A 133 2.43 10.00 1.46
C TYR A 133 2.00 8.65 2.06
N MET A 134 2.13 8.50 3.37
CA MET A 134 1.75 7.28 4.06
C MET A 134 0.78 7.57 5.19
N TYR A 135 -0.28 6.79 5.30
CA TYR A 135 -1.30 6.91 6.34
C TYR A 135 -1.37 5.61 7.13
N TYR A 136 -1.02 5.70 8.41
CA TYR A 136 -0.97 4.58 9.36
C TYR A 136 -0.02 3.44 8.94
N TRP A 137 0.79 3.65 7.90
CA TRP A 137 1.58 2.60 7.28
C TRP A 137 2.73 2.15 8.20
N PRO A 138 2.84 0.86 8.52
CA PRO A 138 3.93 0.32 9.33
C PRO A 138 5.32 0.70 8.81
N GLY A 139 6.07 1.46 9.62
CA GLY A 139 7.43 1.88 9.30
C GLY A 139 7.54 3.22 8.57
N CYS A 140 6.44 3.94 8.29
CA CYS A 140 6.55 5.29 7.72
C CYS A 140 7.22 6.26 8.71
N GLU A 141 7.10 5.98 10.00
CA GLU A 141 7.73 6.66 11.12
C GLU A 141 9.18 6.23 11.38
N VAL A 142 9.78 5.43 10.50
CA VAL A 142 11.19 5.02 10.57
C VAL A 142 12.02 5.68 9.47
N THR A 143 13.26 6.07 9.81
CA THR A 143 14.24 6.51 8.80
C THR A 143 14.89 5.28 8.21
N ILE A 144 14.34 4.74 7.13
CA ILE A 144 14.86 3.53 6.47
C ILE A 144 15.90 3.93 5.43
N LEU A 145 17.11 3.40 5.55
CA LEU A 145 18.25 3.68 4.66
C LEU A 145 18.52 5.19 4.49
N GLY A 146 18.36 5.94 5.58
CA GLY A 146 18.53 7.40 5.59
C GLY A 146 17.38 8.20 4.97
N VAL A 147 16.26 7.56 4.62
CA VAL A 147 15.14 8.17 3.87
C VAL A 147 13.85 8.15 4.71
N ARG A 148 13.06 9.20 4.55
CA ARG A 148 11.70 9.34 5.09
C ARG A 148 10.71 9.57 3.96
N PRO A 149 9.43 9.15 4.09
CA PRO A 149 8.40 9.58 3.17
C PRO A 149 8.20 11.10 3.24
N THR A 150 7.55 11.68 2.24
CA THR A 150 7.21 13.12 2.23
C THR A 150 6.23 13.46 3.34
N PHE A 151 5.31 12.54 3.63
CA PHE A 151 4.35 12.64 4.73
C PHE A 151 4.13 11.25 5.34
N CYS A 152 4.00 11.20 6.66
CA CYS A 152 3.64 10.02 7.41
C CYS A 152 2.63 10.44 8.49
N GLU A 153 1.42 9.90 8.41
CA GLU A 153 0.52 9.87 9.55
C GLU A 153 0.83 8.62 10.35
N GLU A 154 1.29 8.80 11.59
CA GLU A 154 1.78 7.71 12.43
C GLU A 154 0.70 6.66 12.69
N TYR A 155 1.15 5.41 12.80
CA TYR A 155 0.30 4.28 13.17
C TYR A 155 -0.57 4.55 14.40
N VAL A 156 -1.82 4.12 14.33
CA VAL A 156 -2.77 4.07 15.44
C VAL A 156 -3.41 2.69 15.49
N TYR A 157 -3.58 2.15 16.69
CA TYR A 157 -4.23 0.86 16.87
C TYR A 157 -5.74 0.97 16.60
N ASN A 158 -6.26 0.02 15.83
CA ASN A 158 -7.65 -0.19 15.46
C ASN A 158 -8.31 1.09 14.92
N PRO A 159 -7.83 1.65 13.79
CA PRO A 159 -8.35 2.88 13.21
C PRO A 159 -9.85 2.76 12.95
N SER A 160 -10.59 3.80 13.29
CA SER A 160 -12.03 3.83 13.04
C SER A 160 -12.35 3.90 11.54
N GLU A 161 -13.59 3.58 11.17
CA GLU A 161 -14.06 3.78 9.79
C GLU A 161 -13.88 5.24 9.34
N LYS A 162 -14.05 6.20 10.26
CA LYS A 162 -13.77 7.61 9.98
C LYS A 162 -12.30 7.84 9.63
N ASN A 163 -11.36 7.24 10.36
CA ASN A 163 -9.93 7.34 10.05
C ASN A 163 -9.63 6.79 8.66
N LEU A 164 -10.22 5.65 8.29
CA LEU A 164 -10.08 5.07 6.96
C LEU A 164 -10.59 6.03 5.87
N ILE A 165 -11.81 6.54 6.01
CA ILE A 165 -12.42 7.45 5.02
C ILE A 165 -11.62 8.76 4.93
N ASP A 166 -11.23 9.36 6.05
CA ASP A 166 -10.42 10.59 6.08
C ASP A 166 -9.07 10.37 5.36
N SER A 167 -8.41 9.22 5.60
CA SER A 167 -7.14 8.88 4.95
C SER A 167 -7.29 8.68 3.44
N MET A 168 -8.36 8.02 2.99
CA MET A 168 -8.71 7.87 1.57
C MET A 168 -8.93 9.24 0.91
N GLU A 169 -9.67 10.13 1.56
CA GLU A 169 -9.91 11.48 1.07
C GLU A 169 -8.61 12.30 0.97
N SER A 170 -7.81 12.27 2.03
CA SER A 170 -6.53 12.96 2.08
C SER A 170 -5.59 12.46 0.99
N ALA A 171 -5.45 11.14 0.85
CA ALA A 171 -4.64 10.52 -0.19
C ALA A 171 -5.08 10.92 -1.60
N LEU A 172 -6.38 10.81 -1.92
CA LEU A 172 -6.91 11.22 -3.22
C LEU A 172 -6.65 12.70 -3.51
N ASN A 173 -6.84 13.57 -2.52
CA ASN A 173 -6.56 15.00 -2.67
C ASN A 173 -5.07 15.26 -2.97
N MET A 174 -4.16 14.57 -2.30
CA MET A 174 -2.71 14.73 -2.53
C MET A 174 -2.27 14.21 -3.89
N LEU A 175 -2.83 13.08 -4.34
CA LEU A 175 -2.56 12.52 -5.66
C LEU A 175 -3.13 13.43 -6.77
N LYS A 176 -4.38 13.91 -6.61
CA LYS A 176 -5.06 14.80 -7.55
C LYS A 176 -4.40 16.17 -7.68
N SER A 177 -3.91 16.72 -6.56
CA SER A 177 -3.23 18.03 -6.53
C SER A 177 -1.76 17.98 -6.93
N ASP A 178 -1.28 16.83 -7.43
CA ASP A 178 0.12 16.60 -7.80
C ASP A 178 1.10 16.90 -6.65
N LYS A 179 0.66 16.71 -5.40
CA LYS A 179 1.49 16.82 -4.19
C LYS A 179 2.10 15.49 -3.80
N ALA A 180 1.45 14.39 -4.17
CA ALA A 180 1.95 13.03 -4.01
C ALA A 180 2.04 12.34 -5.38
N ASP A 181 3.02 11.44 -5.52
CA ASP A 181 3.14 10.49 -6.62
C ASP A 181 2.67 9.09 -6.18
N MET A 182 2.83 8.78 -4.90
CA MET A 182 2.28 7.59 -4.25
C MET A 182 1.61 7.96 -2.92
N ALA A 183 0.48 7.31 -2.64
CA ALA A 183 -0.11 7.27 -1.31
C ALA A 183 -0.31 5.82 -0.86
N GLY A 184 0.10 5.48 0.36
CA GLY A 184 -0.14 4.18 0.99
C GLY A 184 -1.05 4.33 2.20
N ILE A 185 -2.06 3.47 2.32
CA ILE A 185 -3.02 3.45 3.45
C ILE A 185 -3.01 2.05 4.06
N TYR A 186 -2.83 2.00 5.38
CA TYR A 186 -2.94 0.77 6.16
C TYR A 186 -4.26 0.73 6.95
N TYR A 187 -4.88 -0.45 7.02
CA TYR A 187 -6.11 -0.67 7.76
C TYR A 187 -6.15 -2.08 8.37
N GLU A 188 -6.37 -2.19 9.69
CA GLU A 188 -6.21 -3.45 10.43
C GLU A 188 -7.46 -4.02 11.06
N LYS A 189 -8.62 -3.38 10.86
CA LYS A 189 -9.87 -3.77 11.52
C LYS A 189 -10.22 -5.24 11.28
N ILE A 190 -9.99 -5.74 10.07
CA ILE A 190 -10.32 -7.11 9.67
C ILE A 190 -9.49 -8.12 10.48
N ASP A 191 -8.18 -7.90 10.58
CA ASP A 191 -7.30 -8.72 11.41
C ASP A 191 -7.71 -8.69 12.90
N VAL A 192 -7.97 -7.50 13.44
CA VAL A 192 -8.41 -7.32 14.84
C VAL A 192 -9.68 -8.10 15.15
N GLU A 193 -10.71 -7.99 14.31
CA GLU A 193 -11.95 -8.76 14.50
C GLU A 193 -11.70 -10.27 14.32
N GLY A 194 -10.82 -10.66 13.41
CA GLY A 194 -10.44 -12.05 13.18
C GLY A 194 -9.74 -12.68 14.38
N HIS A 195 -8.86 -11.92 15.05
CA HIS A 195 -8.23 -12.33 16.29
C HIS A 195 -9.21 -12.49 17.45
N HIS A 196 -10.19 -11.59 17.57
CA HIS A 196 -11.18 -11.64 18.66
C HIS A 196 -12.24 -12.74 18.48
N PHE A 197 -12.74 -12.92 17.25
CA PHE A 197 -13.96 -13.68 16.99
C PHE A 197 -13.77 -14.86 16.02
N GLY A 198 -12.63 -14.93 15.34
CA GLY A 198 -12.32 -15.95 14.34
C GLY A 198 -12.76 -15.57 12.92
N PRO A 199 -12.20 -16.23 11.90
CA PRO A 199 -12.31 -15.79 10.49
C PRO A 199 -13.71 -15.96 9.87
N HIS A 200 -14.60 -16.70 10.50
CA HIS A 200 -15.96 -16.95 9.99
C HIS A 200 -17.05 -16.28 10.84
N SER A 201 -16.67 -15.30 11.68
CA SER A 201 -17.59 -14.68 12.61
C SER A 201 -18.49 -13.62 11.95
N PRO A 202 -19.66 -13.30 12.53
CA PRO A 202 -20.48 -12.17 12.09
C PRO A 202 -19.76 -10.81 12.14
N GLU A 203 -18.81 -10.64 13.06
CA GLU A 203 -18.00 -9.43 13.24
C GLU A 203 -17.07 -9.19 12.05
N ILE A 204 -16.38 -10.24 11.57
CA ILE A 204 -15.61 -10.17 10.32
C ILE A 204 -16.52 -9.80 9.15
N GLN A 205 -17.69 -10.44 9.04
CA GLN A 205 -18.65 -10.14 7.97
C GLN A 205 -19.15 -8.69 8.02
N HIS A 206 -19.33 -8.13 9.22
CA HIS A 206 -19.66 -6.73 9.39
C HIS A 206 -18.51 -5.81 8.99
N ALA A 207 -17.29 -6.10 9.44
CA ALA A 207 -16.09 -5.32 9.11
C ALA A 207 -15.80 -5.34 7.59
N ILE A 208 -15.96 -6.48 6.91
CA ILE A 208 -15.84 -6.57 5.45
C ILE A 208 -16.88 -5.69 4.75
N ARG A 209 -18.15 -5.70 5.21
CA ARG A 209 -19.19 -4.83 4.64
C ARG A 209 -18.91 -3.35 4.85
N SER A 210 -18.41 -2.95 6.01
CA SER A 210 -17.99 -1.55 6.26
C SER A 210 -16.83 -1.14 5.35
N LEU A 211 -15.84 -2.02 5.17
CA LEU A 211 -14.73 -1.78 4.25
C LEU A 211 -15.21 -1.67 2.79
N ASP A 212 -16.15 -2.51 2.37
CA ASP A 212 -16.77 -2.45 1.04
C ASP A 212 -17.49 -1.11 0.80
N GLN A 213 -18.24 -0.61 1.80
CA GLN A 213 -18.89 0.70 1.74
C GLN A 213 -17.88 1.85 1.62
N ALA A 214 -16.75 1.76 2.32
CA ALA A 214 -15.65 2.71 2.19
C ALA A 214 -15.07 2.69 0.76
N PHE A 215 -14.83 1.50 0.19
CA PHE A 215 -14.39 1.38 -1.19
C PHE A 215 -15.43 1.85 -2.22
N GLN A 216 -16.71 1.63 -1.97
CA GLN A 216 -17.78 2.18 -2.81
C GLN A 216 -17.73 3.72 -2.83
N THR A 217 -17.52 4.34 -1.66
CA THR A 217 -17.36 5.80 -1.55
C THR A 217 -16.09 6.28 -2.26
N LEU A 218 -14.97 5.56 -2.10
CA LEU A 218 -13.71 5.85 -2.80
C LEU A 218 -13.93 5.84 -4.32
N ASN A 219 -14.53 4.78 -4.85
CA ASN A 219 -14.80 4.61 -6.28
C ASN A 219 -15.65 5.74 -6.85
N GLN A 220 -16.71 6.13 -6.14
CA GLN A 220 -17.55 7.28 -6.51
C GLN A 220 -16.75 8.58 -6.58
N LYS A 221 -15.83 8.81 -5.64
CA LYS A 221 -14.96 9.99 -5.64
C LYS A 221 -13.96 9.99 -6.78
N ILE A 222 -13.30 8.86 -7.03
CA ILE A 222 -12.34 8.72 -8.13
C ILE A 222 -13.03 9.01 -9.48
N LYS A 223 -14.25 8.50 -9.68
CA LYS A 223 -15.08 8.79 -10.86
C LYS A 223 -15.45 10.27 -10.95
N LYS A 224 -15.96 10.85 -9.86
CA LYS A 224 -16.35 12.28 -9.81
C LYS A 224 -15.19 13.21 -10.14
N ASP A 225 -13.98 12.84 -9.71
CA ASP A 225 -12.76 13.62 -9.92
C ASP A 225 -12.06 13.34 -11.25
N ASN A 226 -12.60 12.45 -12.09
CA ASN A 226 -12.02 12.02 -13.37
C ASN A 226 -10.55 11.56 -13.23
N LEU A 227 -10.26 10.83 -12.15
CA LEU A 227 -8.92 10.30 -11.88
C LEU A 227 -8.64 9.01 -12.65
N PHE A 228 -9.66 8.36 -13.22
CA PHE A 228 -9.50 7.33 -14.25
C PHE A 228 -9.56 7.98 -15.64
N LYS A 229 -8.54 7.72 -16.47
CA LYS A 229 -8.52 8.05 -17.90
C LYS A 229 -8.56 6.78 -18.72
#